data_AF-A0A257ZVI7-F1
#
_entry.id   AF-A0A257ZVI7-F1
#
_cell.length_a   1.000
_cell.length_b   1.000
_cell.length_c   1.000
_cell.angle_alpha   90.00
_cell.angle_beta   90.00
_cell.angle_gamma   90.00
#
_symmetry.space_group_name_H-M   'P 1'
#
loop_
_entity.id
_entity.type
_entity.pdbx_description
1 polymer ?
#
loop_
_entity_poly.entity_id
_entity_poly.type
_entity_poly.pdbx_seq_one_letter_code
_entity_poly.pdbx_strand_id
1 'polypeptide(L)'
;MAGLGPTDSLPDTRICPGCDLPDRHDASNDQQKNKPKAVGQMKFQWTGAIALAASAVAAVALAHTGATGVVLERMNGMTAMRDTIAELAPMMQGTVPYDTFVVSQGASVIASHAGTTMLSLFPENSLEGVTYAKPEIWSDWQQFAALSEELKVYADALAEAAPNGLEPASSPAGEMAGMDPSGMDMSAAPPAAQGFTVAELMGYGAAPERIAVTRGASDPTALALDLTTLAADDLFNRISATCSSCHAQFRSGRN
;
A
#
# COMPACT_ATOMS: atom_id res chain seq x y z
N MET A 1 -66.07 -29.04 -19.66
CA MET A 1 -65.95 -27.76 -18.91
C MET A 1 -64.59 -27.20 -19.31
N ALA A 2 -64.51 -26.45 -20.42
CA ALA A 2 -64.55 -24.96 -20.51
C ALA A 2 -63.27 -24.33 -19.91
N GLY A 3 -62.46 -23.44 -20.53
CA GLY A 3 -62.43 -22.73 -21.83
C GLY A 3 -60.97 -22.23 -22.06
N LEU A 4 -60.46 -22.09 -23.30
CA LEU A 4 -60.42 -20.88 -24.15
C LEU A 4 -59.61 -19.65 -23.63
N GLY A 5 -58.33 -19.56 -24.04
CA GLY A 5 -57.55 -18.38 -24.49
C GLY A 5 -57.18 -17.23 -23.51
N PRO A 6 -56.32 -16.24 -23.91
CA PRO A 6 -55.48 -16.13 -25.12
C PRO A 6 -53.98 -15.83 -24.85
N THR A 7 -53.22 -15.86 -25.95
CA THR A 7 -51.83 -15.44 -26.17
C THR A 7 -51.66 -13.92 -26.23
N ASP A 8 -50.62 -13.37 -25.60
CA ASP A 8 -50.06 -12.02 -25.86
C ASP A 8 -48.52 -12.17 -25.85
N SER A 9 -47.81 -12.20 -26.98
CA SER A 9 -47.48 -11.10 -27.91
C SER A 9 -46.58 -10.04 -27.27
N LEU A 10 -45.27 -10.30 -27.35
CA LEU A 10 -44.19 -9.34 -27.12
C LEU A 10 -44.22 -8.23 -28.20
N PRO A 11 -43.93 -6.97 -27.86
CA PRO A 11 -43.83 -5.92 -28.87
C PRO A 11 -42.52 -6.01 -29.67
N ASP A 12 -42.72 -6.19 -30.96
CA ASP A 12 -41.81 -6.08 -32.09
C ASP A 12 -41.17 -4.68 -32.16
N THR A 13 -39.84 -4.63 -32.11
CA THR A 13 -39.04 -3.43 -32.36
C THR A 13 -39.16 -3.03 -33.82
N ARG A 14 -40.10 -2.14 -34.12
CA ARG A 14 -40.18 -1.48 -35.44
C ARG A 14 -39.00 -0.57 -35.66
N ILE A 15 -38.16 -1.03 -36.58
CA ILE A 15 -37.21 -0.30 -37.40
C ILE A 15 -37.93 0.87 -38.10
N CYS A 16 -37.42 2.10 -37.92
CA CYS A 16 -37.81 3.25 -38.74
C CYS A 16 -37.15 3.16 -40.12
N PRO A 17 -37.90 3.26 -41.23
CA PRO A 17 -37.34 3.36 -42.57
C PRO A 17 -36.97 4.82 -42.87
N GLY A 18 -35.76 5.03 -43.40
CA GLY A 18 -35.41 6.22 -44.19
C GLY A 18 -35.07 7.48 -43.40
N CYS A 19 -33.77 7.69 -43.16
CA CYS A 19 -33.10 8.95 -43.48
C CYS A 19 -31.60 8.66 -43.63
N ASP A 20 -31.19 8.75 -44.89
CA ASP A 20 -29.91 8.38 -45.49
C ASP A 20 -28.65 8.92 -44.83
N LEU A 21 -27.66 8.03 -44.80
CA LEU A 21 -26.25 8.28 -44.63
C LEU A 21 -25.66 8.60 -46.02
N PRO A 22 -25.01 9.74 -46.27
CA PRO A 22 -24.30 9.91 -47.52
C PRO A 22 -22.96 9.17 -47.51
N ASP A 23 -22.85 8.29 -48.49
CA ASP A 23 -21.73 7.43 -48.85
C ASP A 23 -20.42 8.18 -49.10
N ARG A 24 -19.33 7.47 -48.81
CA ARG A 24 -17.98 7.73 -49.30
C ARG A 24 -17.89 7.26 -50.76
N HIS A 25 -17.51 8.16 -51.66
CA HIS A 25 -16.81 7.76 -52.88
C HIS A 25 -15.55 8.60 -53.09
N ASP A 26 -14.45 7.86 -53.25
CA ASP A 26 -13.15 8.25 -53.75
C ASP A 26 -13.24 8.96 -55.10
N ALA A 27 -12.39 9.97 -55.33
CA ALA A 27 -11.14 9.77 -56.05
C ALA A 27 -10.49 11.11 -56.44
N SER A 28 -9.24 11.26 -56.04
CA SER A 28 -8.10 11.85 -56.74
C SER A 28 -8.33 12.92 -57.82
N ASN A 29 -7.68 14.07 -57.58
CA ASN A 29 -6.61 14.65 -58.40
C ASN A 29 -6.82 16.16 -58.63
N ASP A 30 -6.18 17.00 -57.83
CA ASP A 30 -5.60 18.22 -58.36
C ASP A 30 -4.42 18.68 -57.51
N GLN A 31 -3.24 18.24 -57.93
CA GLN A 31 -1.98 18.81 -57.50
C GLN A 31 -1.76 20.08 -58.32
N GLN A 32 -1.80 21.27 -57.70
CA GLN A 32 -0.85 22.38 -57.92
C GLN A 32 -1.38 23.73 -57.42
N LYS A 33 -0.43 24.48 -56.83
CA LYS A 33 -0.44 25.93 -56.52
C LYS A 33 -1.01 26.30 -55.15
N ASN A 34 -0.13 26.28 -54.14
CA ASN A 34 0.09 27.50 -53.36
C ASN A 34 1.52 27.54 -52.80
N LYS A 35 2.31 28.49 -53.32
CA LYS A 35 3.66 28.83 -52.85
C LYS A 35 3.59 29.46 -51.45
N PRO A 36 4.50 29.14 -50.52
CA PRO A 36 4.69 29.98 -49.34
C PRO A 36 5.44 31.26 -49.72
N LYS A 37 4.83 32.43 -49.46
CA LYS A 37 5.55 33.71 -49.45
C LYS A 37 6.14 33.93 -48.06
N ALA A 38 7.44 34.22 -48.04
CA ALA A 38 8.25 34.47 -46.86
C ALA A 38 7.70 35.63 -46.01
N VAL A 39 7.69 35.44 -44.69
CA VAL A 39 7.59 36.51 -43.70
C VAL A 39 8.67 36.31 -42.65
N GLY A 40 9.59 37.28 -42.60
CA GLY A 40 10.23 37.79 -41.39
C GLY A 40 10.99 36.84 -40.48
N GLN A 41 12.30 36.75 -40.68
CA GLN A 41 13.28 36.27 -39.70
C GLN A 41 13.22 37.12 -38.42
N MET A 42 12.59 36.62 -37.35
CA MET A 42 12.77 37.16 -35.99
C MET A 42 13.78 36.30 -35.24
N LYS A 43 14.99 36.84 -35.08
CA LYS A 43 16.03 36.27 -34.22
C LYS A 43 15.64 36.49 -32.76
N PHE A 44 15.08 35.47 -32.11
CA PHE A 44 14.95 35.42 -30.66
C PHE A 44 16.05 34.51 -30.13
N GLN A 45 17.11 35.12 -29.62
CA GLN A 45 18.20 34.43 -28.95
C GLN A 45 17.74 34.07 -27.53
N TRP A 46 17.30 32.84 -27.33
CA TRP A 46 17.15 32.22 -26.01
C TRP A 46 18.16 31.08 -25.91
N THR A 47 19.30 31.40 -25.31
CA THR A 47 20.28 30.46 -24.78
C THR A 47 19.59 29.45 -23.87
N GLY A 48 19.81 28.17 -24.17
CA GLY A 48 19.08 27.05 -23.60
C GLY A 48 19.20 26.90 -22.09
N ALA A 49 18.07 26.63 -21.46
CA ALA A 49 17.97 26.06 -20.12
C ALA A 49 16.90 24.97 -20.15
N ILE A 50 17.29 23.76 -20.54
CA ILE A 50 16.58 22.53 -20.19
C ILE A 50 17.63 21.59 -19.64
N ALA A 51 17.99 21.79 -18.37
CA ALA A 51 18.80 20.85 -17.62
C ALA A 51 17.84 19.96 -16.80
N LEU A 52 17.68 18.75 -17.31
CA LEU A 52 17.31 17.51 -16.65
C LEU A 52 17.31 17.54 -15.11
N ALA A 53 16.14 17.30 -14.51
CA ALA A 53 16.02 16.77 -13.15
C ALA A 53 14.91 15.71 -13.13
N ALA A 54 15.17 14.58 -13.81
CA ALA A 54 14.38 13.36 -13.69
C ALA A 54 15.37 12.21 -13.43
N SER A 55 15.87 12.11 -12.20
CA SER A 55 16.80 11.04 -11.81
C SER A 55 16.68 10.75 -10.32
N ALA A 56 15.84 9.80 -9.94
CA ALA A 56 16.06 8.90 -8.79
C ALA A 56 14.95 7.84 -8.65
N VAL A 57 14.82 6.89 -9.59
CA VAL A 57 14.20 5.59 -9.27
C VAL A 57 14.89 4.49 -10.09
N ALA A 58 16.09 4.09 -9.70
CA ALA A 58 16.78 2.95 -10.33
C ALA A 58 17.61 2.12 -9.33
N ALA A 59 17.21 2.05 -8.06
CA ALA A 59 17.94 1.29 -7.04
C ALA A 59 17.36 -0.11 -6.74
N VAL A 60 16.20 -0.50 -7.30
CA VAL A 60 15.51 -1.74 -6.88
C VAL A 60 16.02 -3.00 -7.60
N ALA A 61 16.75 -2.87 -8.72
CA ALA A 61 17.12 -4.02 -9.55
C ALA A 61 18.31 -4.86 -9.05
N LEU A 62 19.08 -4.38 -8.07
CA LEU A 62 20.32 -5.05 -7.64
C LEU A 62 20.10 -6.19 -6.64
N ALA A 63 18.99 -6.20 -5.89
CA ALA A 63 18.78 -7.18 -4.83
C ALA A 63 18.34 -8.56 -5.36
N HIS A 64 17.63 -8.62 -6.48
CA HIS A 64 17.04 -9.87 -7.02
C HIS A 64 17.84 -10.47 -8.18
N THR A 65 18.92 -9.81 -8.63
CA THR A 65 19.70 -10.27 -9.78
C THR A 65 20.26 -11.66 -9.49
N GLY A 66 19.80 -12.66 -10.23
CA GLY A 66 20.21 -14.07 -10.08
C GLY A 66 19.32 -14.93 -9.16
N ALA A 67 18.29 -14.38 -8.54
CA ALA A 67 17.27 -15.18 -7.86
C ALA A 67 16.29 -15.79 -8.87
N THR A 68 15.85 -17.02 -8.64
CA THR A 68 14.91 -17.75 -9.51
C THR A 68 13.86 -18.49 -8.70
N GLY A 69 12.73 -18.86 -9.33
CA GLY A 69 11.66 -19.65 -8.72
C GLY A 69 11.11 -19.02 -7.43
N VAL A 70 10.83 -19.86 -6.44
CA VAL A 70 10.22 -19.45 -5.16
C VAL A 70 11.03 -18.37 -4.42
N VAL A 71 12.36 -18.34 -4.60
CA VAL A 71 13.23 -17.32 -4.01
C VAL A 71 12.96 -15.95 -4.62
N LEU A 72 12.83 -15.87 -5.94
CA LEU A 72 12.47 -14.63 -6.63
C LEU A 72 11.06 -14.16 -6.25
N GLU A 73 10.11 -15.10 -6.15
CA GLU A 73 8.73 -14.81 -5.79
C GLU A 73 8.61 -14.17 -4.39
N ARG A 74 9.26 -14.75 -3.37
CA ARG A 74 9.26 -14.12 -2.03
C ARG A 74 9.96 -12.76 -2.02
N MET A 75 11.05 -12.59 -2.76
CA MET A 75 11.78 -11.33 -2.80
C MET A 75 10.96 -10.22 -3.47
N ASN A 76 10.20 -10.55 -4.52
CA ASN A 76 9.25 -9.64 -5.15
C ASN A 76 8.12 -9.27 -4.17
N GLY A 77 7.56 -10.23 -3.43
CA GLY A 77 6.57 -9.95 -2.39
C GLY A 77 7.10 -9.03 -1.29
N MET A 78 8.33 -9.27 -0.80
CA MET A 78 8.98 -8.38 0.18
C MET A 78 9.22 -6.97 -0.39
N THR A 79 9.52 -6.86 -1.69
CA THR A 79 9.68 -5.58 -2.36
C THR A 79 8.37 -4.82 -2.46
N ALA A 80 7.28 -5.48 -2.85
CA ALA A 80 5.95 -4.88 -2.87
C ALA A 80 5.57 -4.33 -1.49
N MET A 81 5.74 -5.13 -0.43
CA MET A 81 5.48 -4.68 0.94
C MET A 81 6.36 -3.50 1.35
N ARG A 82 7.67 -3.52 1.06
CA ARG A 82 8.58 -2.39 1.35
C ARG A 82 8.11 -1.11 0.67
N ASP A 83 7.77 -1.20 -0.61
CA ASP A 83 7.39 -0.03 -1.39
C ASP A 83 6.07 0.55 -0.87
N THR A 84 5.12 -0.30 -0.47
CA THR A 84 3.91 0.13 0.23
C THR A 84 4.21 0.79 1.57
N ILE A 85 5.08 0.22 2.41
CA ILE A 85 5.46 0.85 3.69
C ILE A 85 6.07 2.24 3.44
N ALA A 86 6.92 2.38 2.42
CA ALA A 86 7.54 3.65 2.05
C ALA A 86 6.52 4.69 1.56
N GLU A 87 5.48 4.25 0.85
CA GLU A 87 4.38 5.11 0.40
C GLU A 87 3.49 5.58 1.56
N LEU A 88 3.15 4.68 2.49
CA LEU A 88 2.24 4.99 3.59
C LEU A 88 2.92 5.75 4.74
N ALA A 89 4.19 5.49 5.01
CA ALA A 89 4.93 6.11 6.12
C ALA A 89 4.77 7.65 6.24
N PRO A 90 4.93 8.46 5.18
CA PRO A 90 4.78 9.91 5.30
C PRO A 90 3.35 10.33 5.66
N MET A 91 2.32 9.57 5.25
CA MET A 91 0.92 9.82 5.63
C MET A 91 0.73 9.54 7.13
N MET A 92 1.27 8.42 7.62
CA MET A 92 1.21 8.04 9.03
C MET A 92 1.94 9.02 9.93
N GLN A 93 2.99 9.67 9.40
CA GLN A 93 3.74 10.72 10.09
C GLN A 93 3.09 12.11 10.00
N GLY A 94 1.96 12.25 9.28
CA GLY A 94 1.30 13.54 9.05
C GLY A 94 2.12 14.53 8.21
N THR A 95 3.17 14.05 7.52
CA THR A 95 4.07 14.90 6.71
C THR A 95 3.53 15.16 5.30
N VAL A 96 2.55 14.37 4.87
CA VAL A 96 1.76 14.57 3.65
C VAL A 96 0.27 14.37 3.98
N PRO A 97 -0.67 14.87 3.15
CA PRO A 97 -2.09 14.65 3.37
C PRO A 97 -2.45 13.17 3.47
N TYR A 98 -3.29 12.83 4.45
CA TYR A 98 -3.81 11.48 4.64
C TYR A 98 -4.86 11.15 3.57
N ASP A 99 -4.70 10.01 2.89
CA ASP A 99 -5.67 9.49 1.92
C ASP A 99 -6.17 8.11 2.35
N THR A 100 -7.44 8.04 2.77
CA THR A 100 -8.08 6.81 3.24
C THR A 100 -8.04 5.69 2.21
N PHE A 101 -8.20 6.00 0.92
CA PHE A 101 -8.23 4.99 -0.13
C PHE A 101 -6.83 4.41 -0.35
N VAL A 102 -5.80 5.26 -0.38
CA VAL A 102 -4.41 4.82 -0.54
C VAL A 102 -3.98 3.96 0.66
N VAL A 103 -4.33 4.36 1.89
CA VAL A 103 -4.03 3.58 3.09
C VAL A 103 -4.71 2.21 3.06
N SER A 104 -6.00 2.16 2.74
CA SER A 104 -6.75 0.90 2.68
C SER A 104 -6.19 -0.07 1.62
N GLN A 105 -5.89 0.46 0.43
CA GLN A 105 -5.31 -0.33 -0.66
C GLN A 105 -3.89 -0.79 -0.36
N GLY A 106 -3.04 0.07 0.19
CA GLY A 106 -1.69 -0.29 0.61
C GLY A 106 -1.70 -1.38 1.68
N ALA A 107 -2.54 -1.24 2.70
CA ALA A 107 -2.69 -2.25 3.73
C ALA A 107 -3.13 -3.61 3.15
N SER A 108 -4.05 -3.61 2.17
CA SER A 108 -4.46 -4.82 1.45
C SER A 108 -3.31 -5.46 0.67
N VAL A 109 -2.41 -4.66 0.06
CA VAL A 109 -1.19 -5.18 -0.59
C VAL A 109 -0.30 -5.91 0.42
N ILE A 110 -0.07 -5.32 1.60
CA ILE A 110 0.72 -5.96 2.67
C ILE A 110 0.07 -7.27 3.09
N ALA A 111 -1.23 -7.27 3.37
CA ALA A 111 -1.96 -8.45 3.79
C ALA A 111 -1.93 -9.58 2.75
N SER A 112 -1.92 -9.24 1.45
CA SER A 112 -1.86 -10.22 0.36
C SER A 112 -0.54 -10.99 0.29
N HIS A 113 0.55 -10.40 0.79
CA HIS A 113 1.89 -10.99 0.83
C HIS A 113 2.26 -11.58 2.20
N ALA A 114 1.36 -11.51 3.19
CA ALA A 114 1.56 -12.00 4.55
C ALA A 114 0.82 -13.33 4.81
N GLY A 115 0.81 -13.80 6.06
CA GLY A 115 0.12 -15.01 6.49
C GLY A 115 0.54 -16.24 5.68
N THR A 116 -0.44 -17.04 5.28
CA THR A 116 -0.25 -18.29 4.52
C THR A 116 0.44 -18.08 3.17
N THR A 117 0.20 -16.94 2.48
CA THR A 117 0.89 -16.61 1.23
C THR A 117 2.39 -16.57 1.46
N MET A 118 2.86 -15.86 2.50
CA MET A 118 4.29 -15.81 2.82
C MET A 118 4.83 -17.21 3.12
N LEU A 119 4.15 -17.98 3.98
CA LEU A 119 4.63 -19.30 4.40
C LEU A 119 4.80 -20.27 3.24
N SER A 120 3.92 -20.21 2.24
CA SER A 120 4.03 -21.03 1.04
C SER A 120 5.32 -20.80 0.24
N LEU A 121 5.97 -19.63 0.40
CA LEU A 121 7.18 -19.24 -0.34
C LEU A 121 8.49 -19.60 0.40
N PHE A 122 8.40 -20.30 1.53
CA PHE A 122 9.55 -20.80 2.29
C PHE A 122 9.52 -22.34 2.43
N PRO A 123 9.43 -23.11 1.33
CA PRO A 123 9.53 -24.56 1.42
C PRO A 123 10.91 -24.96 1.96
N GLU A 124 10.99 -26.14 2.59
CA GLU A 124 12.26 -26.71 3.03
C GLU A 124 13.27 -26.73 1.88
N ASN A 125 14.55 -26.59 2.24
CA ASN A 125 15.67 -26.58 1.28
C ASN A 125 15.65 -25.41 0.27
N SER A 126 14.83 -24.37 0.44
CA SER A 126 14.83 -23.18 -0.44
C SER A 126 15.90 -22.13 -0.11
N LEU A 127 17.09 -22.61 0.29
CA LEU A 127 18.27 -21.80 0.63
C LEU A 127 19.31 -21.70 -0.50
N GLU A 128 19.01 -22.26 -1.67
CA GLU A 128 19.92 -22.23 -2.82
C GLU A 128 19.89 -20.87 -3.53
N GLY A 129 21.04 -20.43 -4.03
CA GLY A 129 21.18 -19.19 -4.81
C GLY A 129 21.21 -17.90 -3.97
N VAL A 130 20.78 -16.79 -4.59
CA VAL A 130 20.78 -15.47 -3.93
C VAL A 130 19.60 -15.38 -2.97
N THR A 131 19.86 -15.66 -1.69
CA THR A 131 18.86 -15.61 -0.62
C THR A 131 19.40 -14.90 0.62
N TYR A 132 18.49 -14.17 1.29
CA TYR A 132 18.72 -13.56 2.60
C TYR A 132 17.95 -14.28 3.71
N ALA A 133 17.28 -15.39 3.39
CA ALA A 133 16.58 -16.21 4.38
C ALA A 133 17.61 -16.92 5.27
N LYS A 134 17.41 -16.83 6.59
CA LYS A 134 18.20 -17.56 7.58
C LYS A 134 17.69 -19.01 7.74
N PRO A 135 18.56 -20.00 8.01
CA PRO A 135 18.12 -21.37 8.30
C PRO A 135 17.21 -21.46 9.53
N GLU A 136 17.28 -20.48 10.43
CA GLU A 136 16.44 -20.35 11.62
C GLU A 136 14.94 -20.37 11.32
N ILE A 137 14.52 -19.99 10.09
CA ILE A 137 13.12 -20.06 9.65
C ILE A 137 12.56 -21.48 9.81
N TRP A 138 13.32 -22.51 9.44
CA TRP A 138 12.83 -23.90 9.50
C TRP A 138 13.01 -24.52 10.89
N SER A 139 14.02 -24.11 11.65
CA SER A 139 14.17 -24.59 13.03
C SER A 139 13.19 -23.94 14.01
N ASP A 140 12.71 -22.73 13.70
CA ASP A 140 11.74 -21.98 14.51
C ASP A 140 10.51 -21.57 13.66
N TRP A 141 9.97 -22.55 12.94
CA TRP A 141 8.87 -22.36 12.00
C TRP A 141 7.61 -21.78 12.65
N GLN A 142 7.32 -22.18 13.89
CA GLN A 142 6.15 -21.70 14.62
C GLN A 142 6.24 -20.18 14.86
N GLN A 143 7.42 -19.67 15.23
CA GLN A 143 7.60 -18.23 15.44
C GLN A 143 7.55 -17.44 14.13
N PHE A 144 8.13 -17.97 13.06
CA PHE A 144 8.03 -17.37 11.72
C PHE A 144 6.57 -17.31 11.24
N ALA A 145 5.83 -18.41 11.39
CA ALA A 145 4.41 -18.50 11.08
C ALA A 145 3.56 -17.52 11.88
N ALA A 146 3.83 -17.40 13.19
CA ALA A 146 3.13 -16.47 14.06
C ALA A 146 3.35 -15.01 13.64
N LEU A 147 4.59 -14.60 13.34
CA LEU A 147 4.87 -13.23 12.87
C LEU A 147 4.24 -12.95 11.50
N SER A 148 4.24 -13.93 10.59
CA SER A 148 3.60 -13.80 9.27
C SER A 148 2.09 -13.60 9.39
N GLU A 149 1.44 -14.38 10.26
CA GLU A 149 0.00 -14.27 10.51
C GLU A 149 -0.35 -12.98 11.25
N GLU A 150 0.46 -12.60 12.25
CA GLU A 150 0.30 -11.34 12.96
C GLU A 150 0.41 -10.13 12.02
N LEU A 151 1.37 -10.15 11.09
CA LEU A 151 1.50 -9.14 10.04
C LEU A 151 0.22 -9.05 9.20
N LYS A 152 -0.34 -10.20 8.80
CA LYS A 152 -1.58 -10.25 8.04
C LYS A 152 -2.75 -9.65 8.81
N VAL A 153 -2.91 -10.04 10.08
CA VAL A 153 -3.99 -9.53 10.95
C VAL A 153 -3.93 -8.02 11.09
N TYR A 154 -2.76 -7.44 11.35
CA TYR A 154 -2.64 -5.98 11.47
C TYR A 154 -2.85 -5.27 10.13
N ALA A 155 -2.41 -5.85 9.02
CA ALA A 155 -2.61 -5.28 7.69
C ALA A 155 -4.09 -5.33 7.26
N ASP A 156 -4.80 -6.43 7.51
CA ASP A 156 -6.25 -6.52 7.28
C ASP A 156 -6.99 -5.50 8.16
N ALA A 157 -6.62 -5.39 9.45
CA ALA A 157 -7.21 -4.40 10.34
C ALA A 157 -6.94 -2.95 9.89
N LEU A 158 -5.73 -2.64 9.40
CA LEU A 158 -5.42 -1.31 8.86
C LEU A 158 -6.25 -1.00 7.61
N ALA A 159 -6.48 -2.00 6.75
CA ALA A 159 -7.30 -1.83 5.56
C ALA A 159 -8.73 -1.40 5.91
N GLU A 160 -9.28 -1.96 6.99
CA GLU A 160 -10.61 -1.63 7.51
C GLU A 160 -10.64 -0.34 8.34
N ALA A 161 -9.62 -0.09 9.15
CA ALA A 161 -9.48 1.07 10.04
C ALA A 161 -9.00 2.34 9.33
N ALA A 162 -8.68 2.27 8.03
CA ALA A 162 -8.23 3.42 7.25
C ALA A 162 -9.13 4.68 7.39
N PRO A 163 -10.47 4.59 7.52
CA PRO A 163 -11.32 5.76 7.76
C PRO A 163 -11.12 6.44 9.12
N ASN A 164 -10.50 5.78 10.09
CA ASN A 164 -10.26 6.33 11.43
C ASN A 164 -9.22 7.47 11.41
N GLY A 165 -8.35 7.51 10.39
CA GLY A 165 -7.32 8.54 10.28
C GLY A 165 -6.20 8.39 11.33
N LEU A 166 -5.47 9.48 11.57
CA LEU A 166 -4.32 9.53 12.49
C LEU A 166 -4.69 9.88 13.93
N GLU A 167 -5.95 10.24 14.20
CA GLU A 167 -6.39 10.49 15.56
C GLU A 167 -7.05 9.22 16.11
N PRO A 168 -6.68 8.74 17.31
CA PRO A 168 -7.47 7.71 17.97
C PRO A 168 -8.88 8.26 18.14
N ALA A 169 -9.90 7.44 17.81
CA ALA A 169 -11.30 7.83 17.91
C ALA A 169 -11.52 8.53 19.25
N SER A 170 -11.77 9.84 19.21
CA SER A 170 -11.96 10.64 20.40
C SER A 170 -13.09 9.97 21.19
N SER A 171 -12.82 9.58 22.45
CA SER A 171 -13.90 9.22 23.37
C SER A 171 -14.96 10.31 23.28
N PRO A 172 -16.26 9.97 23.20
CA PRO A 172 -17.29 10.98 22.96
C PRO A 172 -17.14 12.11 23.98
N ALA A 173 -16.87 13.30 23.47
CA ALA A 173 -16.72 14.54 24.21
C ALA A 173 -18.09 14.96 24.78
N GLY A 174 -18.59 14.18 25.75
CA GLY A 174 -19.88 14.40 26.41
C GLY A 174 -19.85 14.19 27.92
N GLU A 175 -18.88 13.45 28.47
CA GLU A 175 -18.97 12.95 29.85
C GLU A 175 -17.74 13.28 30.73
N MET A 176 -17.18 14.49 30.63
CA MET A 176 -16.13 14.97 31.56
C MET A 176 -16.35 16.42 32.04
N ALA A 177 -17.58 16.93 31.94
CA ALA A 177 -17.97 18.19 32.58
C ALA A 177 -18.12 18.00 34.10
N GLY A 178 -17.00 17.82 34.82
CA GLY A 178 -17.05 17.63 36.28
C GLY A 178 -15.74 17.59 37.06
N MET A 179 -14.56 17.57 36.43
CA MET A 179 -13.29 17.54 37.17
C MET A 179 -12.58 18.90 37.17
N ASP A 180 -12.36 19.42 38.37
CA ASP A 180 -11.62 20.65 38.71
C ASP A 180 -10.18 20.62 38.14
N PRO A 181 -9.72 21.63 37.38
CA PRO A 181 -8.38 21.66 36.79
C PRO A 181 -7.27 22.11 37.76
N SER A 182 -7.57 22.32 39.04
CA SER A 182 -6.61 22.85 40.02
C SER A 182 -5.69 21.75 40.59
N GLY A 183 -4.80 21.17 39.78
CA GLY A 183 -3.85 20.19 40.34
C GLY A 183 -2.75 19.61 39.45
N MET A 184 -2.63 19.96 38.16
CA MET A 184 -1.61 19.35 37.30
C MET A 184 -0.57 20.38 36.85
N ASP A 185 0.63 20.23 37.39
CA ASP A 185 1.86 20.89 36.99
C ASP A 185 2.20 20.52 35.54
N MET A 186 2.06 21.50 34.64
CA MET A 186 2.41 21.35 33.22
C MET A 186 3.88 21.73 33.02
N SER A 187 4.79 20.88 33.48
CA SER A 187 6.20 20.89 33.08
C SER A 187 6.62 19.54 32.52
N ALA A 188 6.04 19.18 31.39
CA ALA A 188 6.69 18.28 30.44
C ALA A 188 6.27 18.70 29.03
N ALA A 189 7.22 19.27 28.29
CA ALA A 189 7.07 19.44 26.85
C ALA A 189 6.81 18.05 26.24
N PRO A 190 5.86 17.92 25.29
CA PRO A 190 5.69 16.67 24.57
C PRO A 190 7.02 16.31 23.90
N PRO A 191 7.48 15.05 23.96
CA PRO A 191 8.63 14.65 23.17
C PRO A 191 8.29 14.96 21.71
N ALA A 192 9.18 15.71 21.04
CA ALA A 192 9.05 16.02 19.63
C ALA A 192 8.78 14.72 18.87
N ALA A 193 7.78 14.73 17.98
CA ALA A 193 7.45 13.60 17.11
C ALA A 193 8.73 13.15 16.39
N GLN A 194 9.31 12.05 16.86
CA GLN A 194 10.50 11.47 16.25
C GLN A 194 10.01 10.72 15.02
N GLY A 195 10.05 11.38 13.86
CA GLY A 195 9.75 10.75 12.59
C GLY A 195 10.74 9.60 12.35
N PHE A 196 10.24 8.37 12.31
CA PHE A 196 11.07 7.20 11.98
C PHE A 196 11.38 7.20 10.48
N THR A 197 12.64 6.93 10.11
CA THR A 197 12.99 6.72 8.70
C THR A 197 12.41 5.38 8.22
N VAL A 198 12.08 5.24 6.94
CA VAL A 198 11.63 3.95 6.35
C VAL A 198 12.66 2.85 6.62
N ALA A 199 13.95 3.18 6.65
CA ALA A 199 15.00 2.23 7.01
C ALA A 199 14.82 1.72 8.45
N GLU A 200 14.63 2.62 9.42
CA GLU A 200 14.43 2.30 10.83
C GLU A 200 13.16 1.49 11.08
N LEU A 201 12.09 1.86 10.38
CA LEU A 201 10.80 1.19 10.40
C LEU A 201 10.87 -0.26 9.87
N MET A 202 11.80 -0.50 8.96
CA MET A 202 12.08 -1.82 8.37
C MET A 202 13.21 -2.58 9.08
N GLY A 203 13.67 -2.09 10.24
CA GLY A 203 14.71 -2.74 11.04
C GLY A 203 16.14 -2.51 10.54
N TYR A 204 16.35 -1.51 9.68
CA TYR A 204 17.64 -1.12 9.11
C TYR A 204 18.28 0.12 9.80
N GLY A 205 17.76 0.51 10.97
CA GLY A 205 18.23 1.64 11.79
C GLY A 205 18.63 1.21 13.19
N ALA A 206 19.38 2.05 13.92
CA ALA A 206 19.85 1.74 15.27
C ALA A 206 18.67 1.65 16.26
N ALA A 207 18.48 0.48 16.87
CA ALA A 207 17.33 0.18 17.73
C ALA A 207 17.33 1.01 19.04
N PRO A 208 16.21 1.68 19.41
CA PRO A 208 15.93 2.00 20.80
C PRO A 208 15.40 0.76 21.54
N GLU A 209 15.59 0.74 22.87
CA GLU A 209 15.29 -0.40 23.75
C GLU A 209 13.84 -0.90 23.65
N ARG A 210 13.69 -2.23 23.71
CA ARG A 210 12.43 -2.93 23.43
C ARG A 210 11.50 -2.89 24.64
N ILE A 211 10.34 -2.26 24.50
CA ILE A 211 9.22 -2.45 25.43
C ILE A 211 8.56 -3.79 25.08
N ALA A 212 8.67 -4.76 25.99
CA ALA A 212 8.01 -6.05 25.85
C ALA A 212 6.51 -5.91 26.17
N VAL A 213 5.65 -6.01 25.15
CA VAL A 213 4.20 -6.15 25.33
C VAL A 213 3.88 -7.63 25.44
N THR A 214 3.44 -8.07 26.62
CA THR A 214 2.95 -9.44 26.84
C THR A 214 1.58 -9.63 26.20
N ARG A 215 1.47 -10.56 25.23
CA ARG A 215 0.22 -10.89 24.54
C ARG A 215 -0.67 -11.78 25.42
N GLY A 216 -1.75 -11.22 25.95
CA GLY A 216 -2.79 -11.97 26.67
C GLY A 216 -3.68 -12.77 25.72
N ALA A 217 -4.06 -13.99 26.11
CA ALA A 217 -5.00 -14.82 25.35
C ALA A 217 -6.39 -14.14 25.35
N SER A 218 -6.76 -13.57 24.21
CA SER A 218 -8.02 -12.84 24.03
C SER A 218 -8.82 -13.49 22.89
N ASP A 219 -10.14 -13.38 22.93
CA ASP A 219 -11.04 -13.88 21.87
C ASP A 219 -10.64 -13.24 20.52
N PRO A 220 -10.32 -14.03 19.48
CA PRO A 220 -9.87 -13.51 18.19
C PRO A 220 -10.89 -12.61 17.50
N THR A 221 -12.20 -12.81 17.74
CA THR A 221 -13.25 -11.95 17.16
C THR A 221 -13.30 -10.60 17.88
N ALA A 222 -13.20 -10.61 19.20
CA ALA A 222 -13.13 -9.38 20.00
C ALA A 222 -11.82 -8.61 19.72
N LEU A 223 -10.70 -9.30 19.52
CA LEU A 223 -9.43 -8.69 19.11
C LEU A 223 -9.54 -8.03 17.73
N ALA A 224 -10.19 -8.66 16.76
CA ALA A 224 -10.36 -8.06 15.44
C ALA A 224 -11.18 -6.75 15.52
N LEU A 225 -12.27 -6.75 16.29
CA LEU A 225 -13.10 -5.56 16.53
C LEU A 225 -12.36 -4.47 17.31
N ASP A 226 -11.49 -4.84 18.26
CA ASP A 226 -10.66 -3.89 19.00
C ASP A 226 -9.62 -3.25 18.07
N LEU A 227 -8.96 -4.04 17.22
CA LEU A 227 -7.96 -3.55 16.27
C LEU A 227 -8.55 -2.58 15.24
N THR A 228 -9.74 -2.83 14.72
CA THR A 228 -10.36 -1.97 13.70
C THR A 228 -10.84 -0.63 14.23
N THR A 229 -10.87 -0.46 15.56
CA THR A 229 -11.19 0.82 16.22
C THR A 229 -9.96 1.70 16.46
N LEU A 230 -8.76 1.16 16.26
CA LEU A 230 -7.51 1.90 16.44
C LEU A 230 -7.30 2.95 15.35
N ALA A 231 -6.44 3.93 15.64
CA ALA A 231 -5.95 4.85 14.62
C ALA A 231 -5.10 4.11 13.58
N ALA A 232 -5.05 4.64 12.36
CA ALA A 232 -4.31 4.03 11.26
C ALA A 232 -2.80 4.00 11.52
N ASP A 233 -2.25 5.02 12.18
CA ASP A 233 -0.84 5.10 12.55
C ASP A 233 -0.47 4.08 13.65
N ASP A 234 -1.35 3.83 14.62
CA ASP A 234 -1.16 2.77 15.62
C ASP A 234 -1.02 1.38 14.98
N LEU A 235 -1.91 1.05 14.02
CA LEU A 235 -1.84 -0.21 13.28
C LEU A 235 -0.62 -0.28 12.38
N PHE A 236 -0.28 0.82 11.70
CA PHE A 236 0.93 0.92 10.89
C PHE A 236 2.22 0.73 11.71
N ASN A 237 2.27 1.27 12.93
CA ASN A 237 3.38 1.08 13.86
C ASN A 237 3.51 -0.40 14.29
N ARG A 238 2.38 -1.09 14.50
CA ARG A 238 2.38 -2.54 14.79
C ARG A 238 2.87 -3.37 13.59
N ILE A 239 2.41 -3.06 12.38
CA ILE A 239 2.91 -3.68 11.13
C ILE A 239 4.44 -3.52 11.03
N SER A 240 4.92 -2.30 11.24
CA SER A 240 6.34 -1.94 11.19
C SER A 240 7.18 -2.70 12.23
N ALA A 241 6.67 -2.81 13.45
CA ALA A 241 7.31 -3.58 14.52
C ALA A 241 7.38 -5.08 14.17
N THR A 242 6.33 -5.64 13.57
CA THR A 242 6.32 -7.03 13.10
C THR A 242 7.35 -7.26 11.98
N CYS A 243 7.44 -6.35 11.01
CA CYS A 243 8.47 -6.40 9.96
C CYS A 243 9.89 -6.40 10.55
N SER A 244 10.15 -5.48 11.48
CA SER A 244 11.43 -5.36 12.17
C SER A 244 11.79 -6.61 12.97
N SER A 245 10.83 -7.16 13.73
CA SER A 245 11.00 -8.39 14.50
C SER A 245 11.34 -9.58 13.61
N CYS A 246 10.56 -9.76 12.53
CA CYS A 246 10.76 -10.83 11.57
C CYS A 246 12.12 -10.73 10.89
N HIS A 247 12.52 -9.54 10.43
CA HIS A 247 13.83 -9.34 9.80
C HIS A 247 14.99 -9.56 10.77
N ALA A 248 14.91 -9.08 12.00
CA ALA A 248 15.95 -9.29 13.00
C ALA A 248 16.21 -10.79 13.24
N GLN A 249 15.14 -11.58 13.34
CA GLN A 249 15.23 -13.01 13.63
C GLN A 249 15.60 -13.83 12.39
N PHE A 250 14.96 -13.58 11.24
CA PHE A 250 14.91 -14.52 10.11
C PHE A 250 15.56 -14.03 8.81
N ARG A 251 16.09 -12.80 8.76
CA ARG A 251 16.80 -12.26 7.59
C ARG A 251 18.29 -12.07 7.88
N SER A 252 19.13 -12.42 6.90
CA SER A 252 20.57 -12.15 6.87
C SER A 252 20.88 -10.98 5.93
N GLY A 253 22.08 -10.40 6.05
CA GLY A 253 22.45 -9.17 5.33
C GLY A 253 22.37 -7.94 6.22
N ARG A 254 22.83 -6.79 5.72
CA ARG A 254 23.09 -5.60 6.55
C ARG A 254 21.79 -5.07 7.17
N ASN A 255 21.74 -5.13 8.50
CA ASN A 255 20.91 -4.29 9.37
C ASN A 255 21.32 -2.84 9.17
#